data_AF-A0A0B2JMY1-F1
#
_entry.id   AF-A0A0B2JMY1-F1
#
_cell.length_a   1.000
_cell.length_b   1.000
_cell.length_c   1.000
_cell.angle_alpha   90.00
_cell.angle_beta   90.00
_cell.angle_gamma   90.00
#
_symmetry.space_group_name_H-M   'P 1'
#
loop_
_entity.id
_entity.type
_entity.pdbx_description
1 polymer ?
#
loop_
_entity_poly.entity_id
_entity_poly.type
_entity_poly.pdbx_seq_one_letter_code
_entity_poly.pdbx_strand_id
1 'polypeptide(L)' 'DPLSLKAEYDRDMAAGMPNVNVPLNYYPDDDPTKPPIVRWRSVANLLFANWLNYYVYQETPYELDTLTPSDDRV' A
#
# COMPACT_ATOMS: atom_id res chain seq x y z
N ASP A 1 1.75 3.00 5.03
CA ASP A 1 1.71 3.69 6.33
C ASP A 1 0.41 4.50 6.42
N PRO A 2 -0.40 4.40 7.48
CA PRO A 2 -1.57 5.25 7.68
C PRO A 2 -1.28 6.75 7.69
N LEU A 3 -0.06 7.15 8.07
CA LEU A 3 0.26 8.54 8.43
C LEU A 3 0.79 9.38 7.27
N SER A 4 0.94 8.82 6.06
CA SER A 4 1.52 9.53 4.92
C SER A 4 0.77 10.83 4.58
N LEU A 5 -0.57 10.79 4.46
CA LEU A 5 -1.39 11.98 4.21
C LEU A 5 -1.36 12.99 5.38
N LYS A 6 -1.18 12.50 6.61
CA LYS A 6 -1.01 13.36 7.79
C LYS A 6 0.31 14.13 7.70
N ALA A 7 1.40 13.43 7.41
CA ALA A 7 2.72 14.04 7.28
C ALA A 7 2.77 15.08 6.16
N GLU A 8 2.09 14.82 5.03
CA GLU A 8 1.95 15.79 3.94
C GLU A 8 1.16 17.04 4.38
N TYR A 9 0.00 16.85 5.02
CA TYR A 9 -0.81 17.94 5.55
C TYR A 9 -0.03 18.79 6.57
N ASP A 10 0.61 18.15 7.55
CA ASP A 10 1.37 18.85 8.59
C ASP A 10 2.56 19.63 7.99
N ARG A 11 3.25 19.05 6.99
CA ARG A 11 4.33 19.70 6.25
C ARG A 11 3.86 20.96 5.54
N ASP A 12 2.75 20.87 4.82
CA ASP A 12 2.25 21.98 4.00
C ASP A 12 1.65 23.11 4.86
N MET A 13 1.01 22.76 5.98
CA MET A 13 0.59 23.71 7.01
C MET A 13 1.78 24.43 7.66
N ALA A 14 2.86 23.71 7.98
CA ALA A 14 4.08 24.29 8.55
C ALA A 14 4.80 25.23 7.56
N ALA A 15 4.66 24.98 6.26
CA ALA A 15 5.18 25.85 5.20
C ALA A 15 4.33 27.11 4.96
N GLY A 16 3.18 27.25 5.63
CA GLY A 16 2.30 28.42 5.48
C GLY A 16 1.65 28.52 4.10
N MET A 17 1.44 27.39 3.41
CA MET A 17 0.84 27.39 2.09
C MET A 17 -0.62 27.87 2.16
N PRO A 18 -1.06 28.77 1.27
CA PRO A 18 -2.36 29.44 1.40
C PRO A 18 -3.59 28.56 1.12
N ASN A 19 -3.41 27.39 0.49
CA ASN A 19 -4.51 26.57 -0.04
C ASN A 19 -4.43 25.09 0.41
N VAL A 20 -4.11 24.84 1.68
CA VAL A 20 -4.03 23.48 2.23
C VAL A 20 -5.33 23.15 2.95
N ASN A 21 -6.16 22.32 2.32
CA ASN A 21 -7.39 21.83 2.92
C ASN A 21 -7.13 20.56 3.75
N VAL A 22 -7.98 20.31 4.75
CA VAL A 22 -7.96 19.03 5.48
C VAL A 22 -8.21 17.88 4.49
N PRO A 23 -7.43 16.79 4.55
CA PRO A 23 -7.65 15.63 3.68
C PRO A 23 -9.04 15.04 3.88
N LEU A 24 -9.81 14.93 2.79
CA LEU A 24 -11.19 14.49 2.82
C LEU A 24 -11.32 13.03 3.24
N ASN A 25 -12.31 12.73 4.10
CA ASN A 25 -12.62 11.38 4.57
C ASN A 25 -11.45 10.67 5.28
N TYR A 26 -10.45 11.41 5.73
CA TYR A 26 -9.23 10.88 6.34
C TYR A 26 -9.29 10.96 7.86
N TYR A 27 -9.65 12.12 8.42
CA TYR A 27 -9.85 12.29 9.86
C TYR A 27 -11.33 12.14 10.25
N PRO A 28 -11.65 11.69 11.49
CA PRO A 28 -13.01 11.77 12.01
C PRO A 28 -13.46 13.23 12.13
N ASP A 29 -14.61 13.56 11.54
CA ASP A 29 -15.21 14.91 11.55
C ASP A 29 -14.27 16.02 11.02
N ASP A 30 -13.37 15.66 10.09
CA ASP A 30 -12.35 16.56 9.53
C ASP A 30 -11.43 17.22 10.58
N ASP A 31 -11.21 16.55 11.72
CA ASP A 31 -10.36 17.04 12.81
C ASP A 31 -8.91 16.48 12.75
N PRO A 32 -7.89 17.27 12.38
CA PRO A 32 -6.51 16.80 12.22
C PRO A 32 -5.80 16.44 13.53
N THR A 33 -6.42 16.72 14.69
CA THR A 33 -5.91 16.31 16.00
C THR A 33 -6.25 14.86 16.33
N LYS A 34 -7.23 14.28 15.64
CA LYS A 34 -7.66 12.89 15.80
C LYS A 34 -6.82 11.95 14.93
N PRO A 35 -6.69 10.67 15.31
CA PRO A 35 -6.03 9.68 14.47
C PRO A 35 -6.83 9.42 13.18
N PRO A 36 -6.16 9.19 12.03
CA PRO A 36 -6.83 8.96 10.75
C PRO A 36 -7.54 7.61 10.69
N ILE A 37 -8.65 7.56 9.96
CA ILE A 37 -9.42 6.34 9.71
C ILE A 37 -8.93 5.68 8.43
N VAL A 38 -8.30 4.51 8.56
CA VAL A 38 -7.77 3.77 7.41
C VAL A 38 -8.85 2.94 6.74
N ARG A 39 -9.37 3.41 5.60
CA ARG A 39 -10.41 2.72 4.81
C ARG A 39 -9.90 1.95 3.59
N TRP A 40 -8.64 2.16 3.18
CA TRP A 40 -8.10 1.65 1.91
C TRP A 40 -7.21 0.40 2.04
N ARG A 41 -6.80 0.02 3.26
CA ARG A 41 -5.79 -1.04 3.47
C ARG A 41 -6.21 -2.40 2.89
N SER A 42 -7.47 -2.79 3.07
CA SER A 42 -7.99 -4.06 2.55
C SER A 42 -7.88 -4.13 1.02
N VAL A 43 -8.29 -3.05 0.34
CA VAL A 43 -8.26 -2.95 -1.11
C VAL A 43 -6.82 -2.92 -1.62
N ALA A 44 -5.91 -2.23 -0.94
CA ALA A 44 -4.49 -2.25 -1.28
C ALA A 44 -3.90 -3.68 -1.20
N ASN A 45 -4.19 -4.42 -0.13
CA ASN A 45 -3.75 -5.81 -0.01
C ASN A 45 -4.30 -6.69 -1.15
N LEU A 46 -5.59 -6.55 -1.48
CA LEU A 46 -6.21 -7.27 -2.58
C LEU A 46 -5.59 -6.91 -3.93
N LEU A 47 -5.29 -5.64 -4.17
CA LEU A 47 -4.64 -5.19 -5.40
C LEU A 47 -3.29 -5.89 -5.61
N PHE A 48 -2.41 -5.86 -4.61
CA PHE A 48 -1.09 -6.49 -4.73
C PHE A 48 -1.18 -8.02 -4.80
N ALA A 49 -2.07 -8.65 -4.01
CA ALA A 49 -2.27 -10.09 -4.07
C ALA A 49 -2.80 -10.55 -5.44
N ASN A 50 -3.80 -9.85 -5.99
CA ASN A 50 -4.36 -10.17 -7.30
C ASN A 50 -3.34 -9.92 -8.41
N TRP A 51 -2.61 -8.81 -8.35
CA TRP A 51 -1.60 -8.48 -9.34
C TRP A 51 -0.51 -9.55 -9.40
N LEU A 52 0.06 -9.94 -8.24
CA LEU A 52 1.08 -10.99 -8.22
C LEU A 52 0.51 -12.31 -8.72
N ASN A 53 -0.62 -12.77 -8.18
CA ASN A 53 -1.13 -14.11 -8.48
C ASN A 53 -1.61 -14.26 -9.92
N TYR A 54 -2.36 -13.29 -10.44
CA TYR A 54 -3.04 -13.43 -11.74
C TYR A 54 -2.30 -12.80 -12.90
N TYR A 55 -1.45 -11.80 -12.66
CA TYR A 55 -0.76 -11.09 -13.74
C TYR A 55 0.74 -11.37 -13.77
N VAL A 56 1.40 -11.57 -12.62
CA VAL A 56 2.83 -11.92 -12.61
C VAL A 56 3.02 -13.43 -12.72
N TYR A 57 2.53 -14.21 -11.75
CA TYR A 57 2.81 -15.65 -11.67
C TYR A 57 2.15 -16.48 -12.77
N GLN A 58 0.94 -16.14 -13.21
CA GLN A 58 0.28 -16.87 -14.30
C GLN A 58 0.86 -16.56 -15.68
N GLU A 59 1.45 -15.38 -15.87
CA GLU A 59 2.14 -15.01 -17.12
C GLU A 59 3.63 -15.39 -17.12
N THR A 60 4.21 -15.69 -15.95
CA THR A 60 5.61 -16.16 -15.81
C THR A 60 5.65 -17.46 -14.99
N PRO A 61 5.38 -18.62 -15.62
CA PRO A 61 5.46 -19.91 -14.94
C PRO A 61 6.88 -20.11 -14.39
N TYR A 62 7.01 -20.35 -13.08
CA TYR A 62 8.27 -20.81 -12.51
C TYR A 62 8.50 -22.26 -12.92
N GLU A 63 9.67 -22.56 -13.47
CA GLU A 63 10.11 -23.95 -13.68
C GLU A 63 10.56 -24.53 -12.34
N LEU A 64 9.60 -24.99 -11.54
CA LEU A 64 9.84 -25.57 -10.22
C LEU A 64 10.79 -26.79 -10.28
N ASP A 65 10.85 -27.46 -11.44
CA ASP A 65 11.74 -28.60 -11.71
C ASP A 65 13.23 -28.21 -11.66
N THR A 66 13.56 -26.92 -11.85
CA THR A 66 14.94 -26.43 -11.73
C THR A 66 15.39 -26.16 -10.30
N LEU A 67 14.47 -26.17 -9.33
CA LEU A 67 14.74 -25.83 -7.94
C LEU A 67 15.05 -27.05 -7.06
N THR A 68 14.73 -28.25 -7.53
CA THR A 68 15.20 -29.50 -6.93
C THR A 68 16.52 -29.91 -7.58
N PRO A 69 17.62 -30.09 -6.83
CA PRO A 69 18.76 -30.81 -7.37
C PRO A 69 18.26 -32.20 -7.78
N SER A 70 18.49 -32.59 -9.03
CA SER A 70 18.34 -33.99 -9.42
C SER A 70 19.21 -34.81 -8.46
N ASP A 71 18.60 -35.65 -7.64
CA ASP A 71 19.33 -36.62 -6.82
C ASP A 71 19.88 -37.68 -7.79
N ASP A 72 21.02 -37.37 -8.40
CA ASP A 72 21.78 -38.26 -9.29
C ASP A 72 22.54 -39.31 -8.45
N ARG A 73 21.84 -39.99 -7.54
CA ARG A 73 22.33 -41.12 -6.77
C ARG A 73 21.61 -42.40 -7.18
N VAL A 74 21.93 -42.89 -8.37
CA VAL A 74 21.80 -44.31 -8.75
C VAL A 74 23.03 -44.74 -9.52
#